data_AF-A0A2V5LVI5-F1
#
_entry.id   AF-A0A2V5LVI5-F1
#
_cell.length_a   1.000
_cell.length_b   1.000
_cell.length_c   1.000
_cell.angle_alpha   90.00
_cell.angle_beta   90.00
_cell.angle_gamma   90.00
#
_symmetry.space_group_name_H-M   'P 1'
#
loop_
_entity.id
_entity.type
_entity.pdbx_description
1 polymer ?
#
loop_
_entity_poly.entity_id
_entity_poly.type
_entity_poly.pdbx_seq_one_letter_code
_entity_poly.pdbx_strand_id
1 'polypeptide(L)'
;MSDVSDGLKTFISGYAAKSADKKFHMPYNRKDLSLDLIKVHDNRFSSLGGNKYFACVDMKGTDGKIYDIDFLMAVQPGKLSVTQTSVHKINGKPLYNWKEDKGVWKKVPVS
;
A
#
# COMPACT_ATOMS: atom_id res chain seq x y z
N MET A 1 -13.84 5.57 -10.08
CA MET A 1 -12.76 4.89 -9.33
C MET A 1 -12.23 3.80 -10.25
N SER A 2 -10.92 3.57 -10.28
CA SER A 2 -10.34 2.54 -11.14
C SER A 2 -10.60 1.14 -10.57
N ASP A 3 -10.69 0.12 -11.44
CA ASP A 3 -10.84 -1.29 -11.02
C ASP A 3 -9.79 -1.73 -9.99
N VAL A 4 -8.59 -1.14 -10.08
CA VAL A 4 -7.49 -1.36 -9.14
C VAL A 4 -7.80 -0.79 -7.75
N SER A 5 -8.34 0.42 -7.65
CA SER A 5 -8.67 1.05 -6.37
C SER A 5 -9.71 0.22 -5.62
N ASP A 6 -10.75 -0.22 -6.33
CA ASP A 6 -11.83 -0.99 -5.72
C ASP A 6 -11.38 -2.42 -5.37
N GLY A 7 -10.54 -3.03 -6.20
CA GLY A 7 -9.87 -4.28 -5.88
C GLY A 7 -9.00 -4.18 -4.62
N LEU A 8 -8.25 -3.09 -4.46
CA LEU A 8 -7.39 -2.87 -3.29
C LEU A 8 -8.21 -2.59 -2.02
N LYS A 9 -9.28 -1.79 -2.11
CA LYS A 9 -10.22 -1.59 -0.98
C LYS A 9 -10.83 -2.91 -0.53
N THR A 10 -11.26 -3.74 -1.48
CA THR A 10 -11.84 -5.07 -1.22
C THR A 10 -10.83 -5.98 -0.56
N PHE A 11 -9.57 -5.97 -1.02
CA PHE A 11 -8.49 -6.71 -0.38
C PHE A 11 -8.29 -6.27 1.07
N ILE A 12 -8.17 -4.96 1.32
CA ILE A 12 -7.92 -4.40 2.65
C ILE A 12 -9.09 -4.71 3.59
N SER A 13 -10.33 -4.47 3.17
CA SER A 13 -11.52 -4.73 4.00
C SER A 13 -11.72 -6.23 4.25
N GLY A 14 -11.48 -7.08 3.26
CA GLY A 14 -11.55 -8.53 3.40
C GLY A 14 -10.47 -9.09 4.33
N TYR A 15 -9.27 -8.52 4.32
CA TYR A 15 -8.21 -8.87 5.26
C TYR A 15 -8.56 -8.39 6.68
N ALA A 16 -9.03 -7.15 6.80
CA ALA A 16 -9.44 -6.57 8.06
C ALA A 16 -10.61 -7.33 8.70
N ALA A 17 -11.61 -7.75 7.93
CA ALA A 17 -12.76 -8.51 8.43
C ALA A 17 -12.39 -9.84 9.12
N LYS A 18 -11.25 -10.43 8.76
CA LYS A 18 -10.72 -11.68 9.36
C LYS A 18 -10.00 -11.45 10.69
N SER A 19 -9.60 -10.22 10.99
CA SER A 19 -8.99 -9.88 12.28
C SER A 19 -10.06 -9.71 13.36
N ALA A 20 -9.66 -9.89 14.62
CA ALA A 20 -10.53 -9.74 15.78
C ALA A 20 -10.96 -8.28 16.02
N ASP A 21 -10.07 -7.33 15.75
CA ASP A 21 -10.28 -5.88 15.93
C ASP A 21 -10.78 -5.18 14.66
N LYS A 22 -11.03 -5.93 13.59
CA LYS A 22 -11.49 -5.44 12.28
C LYS A 22 -10.53 -4.44 11.63
N LYS A 23 -9.22 -4.60 11.84
CA LYS A 23 -8.16 -3.76 11.28
C LYS A 23 -7.27 -4.51 10.30
N PHE A 24 -6.64 -3.77 9.39
CA PHE A 24 -5.60 -4.34 8.54
C PHE A 24 -4.32 -4.49 9.37
N HIS A 25 -3.76 -5.70 9.41
CA HIS A 25 -2.51 -5.98 10.15
C HIS A 25 -1.35 -6.21 9.21
N MET A 26 -0.20 -5.58 9.51
CA MET A 26 1.04 -5.85 8.79
C MET A 26 2.28 -5.73 9.69
N PRO A 27 3.31 -6.57 9.47
CA PRO A 27 4.56 -6.46 10.20
C PRO A 27 5.35 -5.21 9.79
N TYR A 28 5.87 -4.48 10.77
CA TYR A 28 6.80 -3.37 10.57
C TYR A 28 7.72 -3.21 11.78
N ASN A 29 9.04 -3.20 11.56
CA ASN A 29 10.05 -3.01 12.61
C ASN A 29 9.83 -3.89 13.86
N ARG A 30 9.58 -5.19 13.66
CA ARG A 30 9.29 -6.18 14.72
C ARG A 30 8.00 -5.91 15.51
N LYS A 31 7.12 -5.06 14.99
CA LYS A 31 5.77 -4.82 15.51
C LYS A 31 4.73 -5.29 14.51
N ASP A 32 3.53 -5.57 15.00
CA ASP A 32 2.35 -5.74 14.17
C ASP A 32 1.56 -4.43 14.19
N LEU A 33 1.41 -3.80 13.03
CA LEU A 33 0.66 -2.55 12.90
C LEU A 33 -0.81 -2.87 12.66
N SER A 34 -1.68 -2.36 13.53
CA SER A 34 -3.14 -2.42 13.36
C SER A 34 -3.62 -1.11 12.74
N LEU A 35 -4.16 -1.19 11.53
CA LEU A 35 -4.35 -0.05 10.63
C LEU A 35 -5.81 0.09 10.17
N ASP A 36 -6.35 1.31 10.26
CA ASP A 36 -7.62 1.70 9.64
C ASP A 36 -7.37 2.38 8.29
N LEU A 37 -8.10 1.96 7.25
CA LEU A 37 -8.05 2.59 5.93
C LEU A 37 -8.60 4.03 6.01
N ILE A 38 -7.81 5.00 5.52
CA ILE A 38 -8.26 6.38 5.34
C ILE A 38 -8.56 6.63 3.87
N LYS A 39 -7.59 6.37 2.99
CA LYS A 39 -7.69 6.74 1.58
C LYS A 39 -6.79 5.87 0.70
N VAL A 40 -7.33 5.38 -0.41
CA VAL A 40 -6.55 4.84 -1.52
C VAL A 40 -6.23 5.98 -2.48
N HIS A 41 -4.96 6.15 -2.86
CA HIS A 41 -4.55 7.17 -3.82
C HIS A 41 -4.75 6.65 -5.25
N ASP A 42 -5.93 6.93 -5.82
CA ASP A 42 -6.32 6.48 -7.17
C ASP A 42 -5.37 6.95 -8.29
N ASN A 43 -4.61 8.04 -8.05
CA ASN A 43 -3.64 8.61 -8.96
C ASN A 43 -2.21 8.04 -8.82
N ARG A 44 -1.97 7.15 -7.84
CA ARG A 44 -0.64 6.58 -7.56
C ARG A 44 -0.57 5.10 -7.93
N PHE A 45 -1.31 4.68 -8.95
CA PHE A 45 -1.06 3.39 -9.58
C PHE A 45 0.13 3.53 -10.53
N SER A 46 1.22 2.85 -10.22
CA SER A 46 2.48 3.05 -10.94
C SER A 46 3.14 1.71 -11.26
N SER A 47 3.64 1.59 -12.49
CA SER A 47 4.24 0.35 -12.99
C SER A 47 5.64 0.13 -12.39
N LEU A 48 5.90 -1.10 -11.97
CA LEU A 48 7.22 -1.60 -11.57
C LEU A 48 7.87 -2.43 -12.68
N GLY A 49 7.30 -2.38 -13.90
CA GLY A 49 7.69 -3.21 -15.03
C GLY A 49 6.99 -4.57 -15.06
N GLY A 50 6.78 -5.09 -16.27
CA GLY A 50 5.98 -6.30 -16.49
C GLY A 50 4.53 -6.11 -16.04
N ASN A 51 4.00 -7.08 -15.29
CA ASN A 51 2.65 -7.05 -14.73
C ASN A 51 2.61 -6.63 -13.25
N LYS A 52 3.67 -5.96 -12.76
CA LYS A 52 3.81 -5.53 -11.37
C LYS A 52 3.54 -4.04 -11.24
N TYR A 53 2.85 -3.67 -10.19
CA TYR A 53 2.42 -2.31 -9.91
C TYR A 53 2.49 -2.01 -8.43
N PHE A 54 2.43 -0.74 -8.05
CA PHE A 54 2.15 -0.36 -6.67
C PHE A 54 1.08 0.72 -6.59
N ALA A 55 0.43 0.80 -5.43
CA ALA A 55 -0.45 1.88 -5.03
C ALA A 55 -0.20 2.30 -3.59
N CYS A 56 -0.17 3.61 -3.33
CA CYS A 56 -0.06 4.18 -1.99
C CYS A 56 -1.44 4.25 -1.31
N VAL A 57 -1.49 3.94 -0.02
CA VAL A 57 -2.72 3.98 0.78
C VAL A 57 -2.42 4.66 2.11
N ASP A 58 -3.20 5.69 2.44
CA ASP A 58 -3.15 6.33 3.75
C ASP A 58 -3.92 5.48 4.77
N MET A 59 -3.27 5.19 5.89
CA MET A 59 -3.82 4.40 6.98
C MET A 59 -3.55 5.03 8.35
N LYS A 60 -4.49 4.90 9.28
CA LYS A 60 -4.32 5.34 10.68
C LYS A 60 -3.92 4.17 11.55
N GLY A 61 -2.81 4.28 12.27
CA GLY A 61 -2.42 3.32 13.29
C GLY A 61 -3.14 3.57 14.62
N THR A 62 -3.28 2.51 15.41
CA THR A 62 -3.75 2.59 16.81
C THR A 62 -2.82 3.42 17.70
N ASP A 63 -1.56 3.60 17.29
CA ASP A 63 -0.60 4.49 17.93
C ASP A 63 -0.78 5.98 17.57
N GLY A 64 -1.86 6.32 16.85
CA GLY A 64 -2.21 7.68 16.47
C GLY A 64 -1.45 8.23 15.26
N LYS A 65 -0.51 7.45 14.68
CA LYS A 65 0.26 7.90 13.50
C LYS A 65 -0.49 7.62 12.21
N ILE A 66 -0.15 8.41 11.18
CA ILE A 66 -0.56 8.16 9.80
C ILE A 66 0.56 7.44 9.08
N TYR A 67 0.22 6.34 8.44
CA TYR A 67 1.11 5.54 7.64
C TYR A 67 0.67 5.62 6.17
N ASP A 68 1.59 5.99 5.28
CA ASP A 68 1.42 5.81 3.84
C ASP A 68 2.01 4.42 3.53
N ILE A 69 1.18 3.47 3.14
CA ILE A 69 1.54 2.09 2.86
C ILE A 69 1.51 1.85 1.36
N ASP A 70 2.64 1.41 0.82
CA ASP A 70 2.70 0.93 -0.56
C ASP A 70 2.24 -0.53 -0.61
N PHE A 71 1.22 -0.79 -1.43
CA PHE A 71 0.75 -2.12 -1.80
C PHE A 71 1.31 -2.47 -3.16
N LEU A 72 2.27 -3.39 -3.19
CA LEU A 72 2.80 -3.97 -4.43
C LEU A 72 1.88 -5.09 -4.87
N MET A 73 1.56 -5.10 -6.16
CA MET A 73 0.54 -5.94 -6.74
C MET A 73 1.03 -6.57 -8.03
N ALA A 74 0.66 -7.81 -8.27
CA ALA A 74 0.69 -8.43 -9.59
C ALA A 74 -0.72 -8.38 -10.17
N VAL A 75 -0.85 -7.84 -11.38
CA VAL A 75 -2.14 -7.70 -12.07
C VAL A 75 -2.19 -8.66 -13.24
N GLN A 76 -3.27 -9.43 -13.32
CA GLN A 76 -3.62 -10.30 -14.43
C GLN A 76 -5.04 -9.92 -14.89
N PRO A 77 -5.48 -10.28 -16.11
CA PRO A 77 -6.85 -10.05 -16.55
C PRO A 77 -7.86 -10.58 -15.52
N GLY A 78 -8.68 -9.70 -14.95
CA GLY A 78 -9.69 -10.04 -13.94
C GLY A 78 -9.16 -10.41 -12.54
N LYS A 79 -7.84 -10.32 -12.29
CA LYS A 79 -7.25 -10.69 -10.99
C LYS A 79 -6.16 -9.73 -10.55
N LEU A 80 -6.34 -9.15 -9.36
CA LEU A 80 -5.34 -8.38 -8.65
C LEU A 80 -4.85 -9.18 -7.44
N SER A 81 -3.54 -9.31 -7.28
CA SER A 81 -2.94 -10.00 -6.13
C SER A 81 -1.91 -9.10 -5.46
N VAL A 82 -2.14 -8.75 -4.19
CA VAL A 82 -1.14 -8.06 -3.38
C VAL A 82 -0.01 -9.04 -3.06
N THR A 83 1.22 -8.67 -3.41
CA THR A 83 2.41 -9.51 -3.24
C THR A 83 3.30 -9.02 -2.12
N GLN A 84 3.27 -7.73 -1.81
CA GLN A 84 4.06 -7.14 -0.73
C GLN A 84 3.40 -5.85 -0.24
N THR A 85 3.58 -5.55 1.05
CA THR A 85 3.30 -4.24 1.62
C THR A 85 4.56 -3.64 2.22
N SER A 86 4.66 -2.31 2.20
CA SER A 86 5.78 -1.60 2.83
C SER A 86 5.37 -0.22 3.30
N VAL A 87 5.80 0.17 4.50
CA VAL A 87 5.62 1.54 4.99
C VAL A 87 6.48 2.48 4.14
N HIS A 88 5.84 3.41 3.44
CA HIS A 88 6.48 4.45 2.64
C HIS A 88 6.68 5.73 3.44
N LYS A 89 5.67 6.17 4.19
CA LYS A 89 5.75 7.37 5.04
C LYS A 89 5.17 7.14 6.42
N ILE A 90 5.70 7.87 7.40
CA ILE A 90 5.14 7.97 8.75
C ILE A 90 4.94 9.44 9.08
N ASN A 91 3.71 9.84 9.37
CA ASN A 91 3.32 11.24 9.63
C ASN A 91 3.85 12.19 8.54
N GLY A 92 3.68 11.79 7.27
CA GLY A 92 4.12 12.56 6.11
C GLY A 92 5.63 12.51 5.81
N LYS A 93 6.46 11.97 6.71
CA LYS A 93 7.91 11.83 6.49
C LYS A 93 8.21 10.54 5.70
N PRO A 94 8.81 10.63 4.50
CA PRO A 94 9.16 9.46 3.72
C PRO A 94 10.32 8.66 4.32
N LEU A 95 10.26 7.34 4.19
CA LEU A 95 11.35 6.40 4.50
C LEU A 95 12.20 6.09 3.27
N TYR A 96 11.63 6.24 2.08
CA TYR A 96 12.28 6.19 0.78
C TYR A 96 11.50 7.07 -0.19
N ASN A 97 12.11 7.38 -1.32
CA ASN A 97 11.46 8.06 -2.43
C ASN A 97 11.22 7.08 -3.58
N TRP A 98 10.33 7.48 -4.48
CA TRP A 98 10.09 6.81 -5.74
C TRP A 98 10.70 7.63 -6.88
N LYS A 99 11.45 6.96 -7.77
CA LYS A 99 11.98 7.57 -9.00
C LYS A 99 11.51 6.76 -10.19
N GLU A 100 10.92 7.44 -11.17
CA GLU A 100 10.58 6.85 -12.45
C GLU A 100 11.81 6.82 -13.38
N ASP A 101 11.98 5.69 -14.06
CA ASP A 101 12.98 5.48 -15.10
C ASP A 101 12.33 4.70 -16.25
N LYS A 102 12.03 5.39 -17.36
CA LYS A 102 11.41 4.83 -18.57
C LYS A 102 10.11 4.06 -18.29
N GLY A 103 9.19 4.65 -17.52
CA GLY A 103 7.91 4.02 -17.17
C GLY A 103 8.00 2.94 -16.09
N VAL A 104 9.19 2.69 -15.52
CA VAL A 104 9.41 1.77 -14.41
C VAL A 104 9.81 2.56 -13.18
N TRP A 105 9.03 2.40 -12.11
CA TRP A 105 9.30 3.04 -10.84
C TRP A 105 10.24 2.20 -9.96
N LYS A 106 11.19 2.87 -9.31
CA LYS A 106 12.19 2.24 -8.42
C LYS A 106 12.25 2.99 -7.10
N LYS A 107 12.40 2.26 -6.00
CA LYS A 107 12.67 2.85 -4.68
C LYS A 107 14.09 3.41 -4.66
N VAL A 108 14.26 4.62 -4.15
CA VAL A 108 15.56 5.27 -3.95
C VAL A 108 15.64 5.82 -2.52
N PRO A 109 16.85 5.95 -1.93
CA PRO A 109 17.01 6.50 -0.59
C PRO A 109 16.42 7.92 -0.47
N VAL A 110 15.98 8.28 0.73
CA VAL A 110 15.79 9.69 1.07
C VAL A 110 17.15 10.40 1.07
N SER A 111 17.19 11.61 0.49
CA SER A 111 18.37 12.47 0.50
C SER A 111 18.46 13.26 1.79
#